data_AF-A0AAD6REG4-F1
#
_entry.id   AF-A0AAD6REG4-F1
#
_cell.length_a   1.000
_cell.length_b   1.000
_cell.length_c   1.000
_cell.angle_alpha   90.00
_cell.angle_beta   90.00
_cell.angle_gamma   90.00
#
_symmetry.space_group_name_H-M   'P 1'
#
loop_
_entity.id
_entity.type
_entity.pdbx_description
1 polymer ?
#
loop_
_entity_poly.entity_id
_entity_poly.type
_entity_poly.pdbx_seq_one_letter_code
_entity_poly.pdbx_strand_id
1 'polypeptide(L)'
;MDDIPDAAARLISIINRGSSALKNAHFDKAARYFKKACDASVQLQGERTLERSLLHHLYGVSLLYEIPFQGDDDPLEFLPREADYYLAKDRPYSSHSKLYSGTVSQEDYANQMEAAQKELKIAWSILENESNCLKEKANTLCALGEVALRRGEPNPERYYIQASSFFESLEGEIHKQRIVHMYPLLVWCWIS
;
A
#
# COMPACT_ATOMS: atom_id res chain seq x y z
N MET A 1 15.18 -33.10 -10.26
CA MET A 1 14.23 -32.08 -10.77
C MET A 1 13.13 -32.01 -9.73
N ASP A 2 13.48 -31.57 -8.50
CA ASP A 2 12.70 -31.86 -7.29
C ASP A 2 12.57 -30.67 -6.32
N ASP A 3 13.06 -29.47 -6.67
CA ASP A 3 13.13 -28.32 -5.74
C ASP A 3 11.93 -27.35 -5.80
N ILE A 4 11.04 -27.50 -6.78
CA ILE A 4 9.92 -26.57 -7.01
C ILE A 4 8.87 -26.59 -5.88
N PRO A 5 8.49 -27.76 -5.30
CA PRO A 5 7.52 -27.80 -4.20
C PRO A 5 8.02 -27.11 -2.93
N ASP A 6 9.32 -27.22 -2.63
CA ASP A 6 9.93 -26.60 -1.45
C ASP A 6 10.05 -25.08 -1.61
N ALA A 7 10.40 -24.61 -2.81
CA ALA A 7 10.50 -23.17 -3.10
C ALA A 7 9.14 -22.46 -3.02
N ALA A 8 8.07 -23.08 -3.52
CA ALA A 8 6.71 -22.53 -3.40
C ALA A 8 6.23 -22.50 -1.93
N ALA A 9 6.49 -23.55 -1.15
CA ALA A 9 6.16 -23.59 0.28
C ALA A 9 6.91 -22.51 1.08
N ARG A 10 8.19 -22.26 0.74
CA ARG A 10 8.99 -21.17 1.32
C ARG A 10 8.40 -19.80 0.98
N LEU A 11 8.01 -19.57 -0.28
CA LEU A 11 7.38 -18.31 -0.71
C LEU A 11 6.11 -18.04 0.09
N ILE A 12 5.20 -19.02 0.19
CA ILE A 12 3.96 -18.91 0.97
C ILE A 12 4.26 -18.58 2.44
N SER A 13 5.25 -19.24 3.04
CA SER A 13 5.68 -18.97 4.41
C SER A 13 6.17 -17.53 4.62
N ILE A 14 6.96 -17.00 3.68
CA ILE A 14 7.44 -15.60 3.72
C ILE A 14 6.26 -14.62 3.60
N ILE A 15 5.33 -14.87 2.68
CA ILE A 15 4.13 -14.04 2.47
C ILE A 15 3.26 -13.99 3.73
N ASN A 16 3.04 -15.14 4.37
CA ASN A 16 2.26 -15.23 5.59
C ASN A 16 2.91 -14.46 6.75
N ARG A 17 4.24 -14.49 6.86
CA ARG A 17 4.98 -13.69 7.84
C ARG A 17 4.89 -12.20 7.56
N GLY A 18 5.01 -11.78 6.30
CA GLY A 18 4.81 -10.39 5.89
C GLY A 18 3.40 -9.88 6.20
N SER A 19 2.38 -10.67 5.83
CA SER A 19 0.98 -10.36 6.10
C SER A 19 0.67 -10.27 7.59
N SER A 20 1.25 -11.17 8.40
CA SER A 20 1.12 -11.12 9.86
C SER A 20 1.79 -9.89 10.45
N ALA A 21 2.99 -9.53 9.98
CA ALA A 21 3.67 -8.31 10.39
C ALA A 21 2.85 -7.06 10.04
N LEU A 22 2.29 -6.99 8.82
CA LEU A 22 1.46 -5.89 8.35
C LEU A 22 0.19 -5.75 9.19
N LYS A 23 -0.55 -6.84 9.44
CA LYS A 23 -1.74 -6.86 10.33
C LYS A 23 -1.45 -6.36 11.74
N ASN A 24 -0.19 -6.48 12.16
CA ASN A 24 0.28 -6.05 13.47
C ASN A 24 0.98 -4.68 13.46
N ALA A 25 0.90 -3.93 12.35
CA ALA A 25 1.55 -2.64 12.14
C ALA A 25 3.09 -2.66 12.31
N HIS A 26 3.72 -3.82 12.12
CA HIS A 26 5.18 -3.92 12.07
C HIS A 26 5.65 -3.72 10.63
N PHE A 27 5.57 -2.48 10.14
CA PHE A 27 5.80 -2.15 8.73
C PHE A 27 7.24 -2.45 8.28
N ASP A 28 8.23 -2.20 9.14
CA ASP A 28 9.64 -2.55 8.90
C ASP A 28 9.82 -4.07 8.65
N LYS A 29 9.17 -4.91 9.46
CA LYS A 29 9.21 -6.37 9.32
C LYS A 29 8.46 -6.80 8.06
N ALA A 30 7.30 -6.20 7.81
CA ALA A 30 6.49 -6.47 6.64
C ALA A 30 7.27 -6.17 5.35
N ALA A 31 7.90 -4.99 5.25
CA ALA A 31 8.72 -4.58 4.12
C ALA A 31 9.84 -5.59 3.86
N ARG A 32 10.57 -6.01 4.90
CA ARG A 32 11.63 -7.04 4.76
C ARG A 32 11.12 -8.38 4.26
N TYR A 33 9.94 -8.83 4.70
CA TYR A 33 9.36 -10.10 4.22
C TYR A 33 8.84 -9.97 2.79
N PHE A 34 8.14 -8.89 2.45
CA PHE A 34 7.60 -8.71 1.10
C PHE A 34 8.70 -8.49 0.06
N LYS A 35 9.79 -7.77 0.41
CA LYS A 35 10.99 -7.70 -0.44
C LYS A 35 11.53 -9.10 -0.78
N LYS A 36 11.69 -9.96 0.23
CA LYS A 36 12.12 -11.35 0.02
C LYS A 36 11.14 -12.15 -0.83
N ALA A 37 9.84 -11.92 -0.67
CA ALA A 37 8.82 -12.57 -1.48
C ALA A 37 8.87 -12.11 -2.95
N CYS A 38 9.05 -10.82 -3.20
CA CYS A 38 9.27 -10.27 -4.55
C CYS A 38 10.49 -10.93 -5.21
N ASP A 39 11.65 -10.93 -4.53
CA ASP A 39 12.90 -11.53 -5.03
C ASP A 39 12.73 -13.03 -5.35
N ALA A 40 12.02 -13.78 -4.49
CA ALA A 40 11.75 -15.21 -4.70
C ALA A 40 10.69 -15.48 -5.80
N SER A 41 9.69 -14.61 -5.95
CA SER A 41 8.62 -14.77 -6.94
C SER A 41 9.12 -14.69 -8.39
N VAL A 42 10.14 -13.85 -8.63
CA VAL A 42 10.82 -13.73 -9.95
C VAL A 42 11.33 -15.07 -10.43
N GLN A 43 11.85 -15.90 -9.52
CA GLN A 43 12.46 -17.18 -9.84
C GLN A 43 11.42 -18.29 -10.08
N LEU A 44 10.16 -18.11 -9.66
CA LEU A 44 9.16 -19.17 -9.61
C LEU A 44 7.97 -18.99 -10.56
N GLN A 45 7.52 -17.75 -10.80
CA GLN A 45 6.19 -17.52 -11.37
C GLN A 45 6.18 -16.65 -12.65
N GLY A 46 7.35 -16.22 -13.13
CA GLY A 46 7.44 -15.25 -14.23
C GLY A 46 7.09 -13.82 -13.81
N GLU A 47 7.07 -12.88 -14.76
CA GLU A 47 7.06 -11.43 -14.46
C GLU A 47 5.68 -10.79 -14.24
N ARG A 48 4.58 -11.43 -14.64
CA ARG A 48 3.26 -10.77 -14.72
C ARG A 48 2.12 -11.62 -14.17
N THR A 49 2.23 -12.09 -12.92
CA THR A 49 1.12 -12.73 -12.23
C THR A 49 0.39 -11.74 -11.33
N LEU A 50 -0.92 -11.95 -11.15
CA LEU A 50 -1.73 -11.18 -10.18
C LEU A 50 -1.13 -11.25 -8.77
N GLU A 51 -0.60 -12.41 -8.39
CA GLU A 51 0.11 -12.61 -7.12
C GLU A 51 1.30 -11.66 -6.97
N ARG A 52 2.06 -11.45 -8.05
CA ARG A 52 3.19 -10.53 -8.06
C ARG A 52 2.74 -9.08 -7.91
N SER A 53 1.63 -8.70 -8.53
CA SER A 53 1.05 -7.37 -8.28
C SER A 53 0.70 -7.17 -6.81
N LEU A 54 0.04 -8.14 -6.18
CA LEU A 54 -0.31 -8.08 -4.77
C LEU A 54 0.95 -7.98 -3.89
N LEU A 55 2.02 -8.71 -4.22
CA LEU A 55 3.29 -8.60 -3.50
C LEU A 55 3.90 -7.21 -3.59
N HIS A 56 3.98 -6.64 -4.78
CA HIS A 56 4.48 -5.27 -4.99
C HIS A 56 3.60 -4.24 -4.29
N HIS A 57 2.27 -4.43 -4.29
CA HIS A 57 1.33 -3.58 -3.54
C HIS A 57 1.60 -3.61 -2.04
N LEU A 58 1.65 -4.81 -1.45
CA LEU A 58 1.89 -4.99 -0.02
C LEU A 58 3.28 -4.51 0.40
N TYR A 59 4.29 -4.69 -0.47
CA TYR A 59 5.62 -4.15 -0.25
C TYR A 59 5.63 -2.63 -0.26
N GLY A 60 5.05 -2.00 -1.28
CA GLY A 60 4.94 -0.55 -1.40
C GLY A 60 4.19 0.09 -0.24
N VAL A 61 3.06 -0.51 0.18
CA VAL A 61 2.33 -0.10 1.40
C VAL A 61 3.21 -0.24 2.64
N SER A 62 3.97 -1.33 2.77
CA SER A 62 4.85 -1.50 3.94
C SER A 62 5.96 -0.44 3.97
N LEU A 63 6.53 -0.08 2.82
CA LEU A 63 7.53 0.99 2.72
C LEU A 63 6.93 2.36 3.06
N LEU A 64 5.71 2.64 2.59
CA LEU A 64 4.98 3.90 2.84
C LEU A 64 4.82 4.20 4.34
N TYR A 65 4.58 3.18 5.16
CA TYR A 65 4.37 3.33 6.61
C TYR A 65 5.55 2.87 7.47
N GLU A 66 6.68 2.50 6.86
CA GLU A 66 7.91 2.17 7.60
C GLU A 66 8.51 3.39 8.30
N ILE A 67 8.31 4.58 7.73
CA ILE A 67 8.78 5.85 8.29
C ILE A 67 7.61 6.78 8.60
N PRO A 68 7.71 7.60 9.67
CA PRO A 68 6.67 8.56 10.00
C PRO A 68 6.65 9.73 9.01
N PHE A 69 5.47 10.34 8.85
CA PHE A 69 5.32 11.60 8.14
C PHE A 69 6.26 12.66 8.72
N GLN A 70 6.92 13.43 7.84
CA GLN A 70 7.78 14.54 8.23
C GLN A 70 7.03 15.85 7.94
N GLY A 71 6.34 16.39 8.94
CA GLY A 71 5.62 17.65 8.86
C GLY A 71 4.81 17.93 10.12
N ASP A 72 4.43 19.19 10.32
CA ASP A 72 3.72 19.64 11.52
C ASP A 72 2.25 19.19 11.52
N ASP A 73 1.63 19.06 10.34
CA ASP A 73 0.24 18.63 10.16
C ASP A 73 0.17 17.48 9.14
N ASP A 74 0.01 16.22 9.60
CA ASP A 74 -0.21 15.09 8.71
C ASP A 74 -1.60 15.25 8.05
N PRO A 75 -1.70 15.39 6.71
CA PRO A 75 -2.98 15.58 6.04
C PRO A 75 -3.92 14.38 6.19
N LEU A 76 -3.40 13.24 6.66
CA LEU A 76 -4.13 12.00 6.92
C LEU A 76 -4.32 11.72 8.41
N GLU A 77 -4.01 12.66 9.31
CA GLU A 77 -4.07 12.43 10.77
C GLU A 77 -5.42 11.88 11.25
N PHE A 78 -6.51 12.37 10.65
CA PHE A 78 -7.89 12.04 10.99
C PHE A 78 -8.59 11.15 9.96
N LEU A 79 -7.85 10.64 8.98
CA LEU A 79 -8.40 9.83 7.90
C LEU A 79 -7.81 8.42 7.92
N PRO A 80 -8.62 7.39 7.64
CA PRO A 80 -8.10 6.04 7.45
C PRO A 80 -7.04 6.01 6.35
N ARG A 81 -5.84 5.58 6.73
CA ARG A 81 -4.71 5.34 5.81
C ARG A 81 -4.90 4.00 5.11
N GLU A 82 -4.24 3.82 3.97
CA GLU A 82 -4.35 2.56 3.22
C GLU A 82 -3.96 1.34 4.08
N ALA A 83 -2.93 1.44 4.92
CA ALA A 83 -2.54 0.38 5.85
C ALA A 83 -3.66 -0.03 6.82
N ASP A 84 -4.52 0.90 7.23
CA ASP A 84 -5.54 0.67 8.26
C ASP A 84 -6.57 -0.39 7.80
N TYR A 85 -6.79 -0.53 6.49
CA TYR A 85 -7.66 -1.57 5.91
C TYR A 85 -7.05 -2.99 5.94
N TYR A 86 -5.76 -3.11 6.23
CA TYR A 86 -5.06 -4.39 6.39
C TYR A 86 -4.87 -4.80 7.85
N LEU A 87 -5.16 -3.90 8.80
CA LEU A 87 -4.97 -4.16 10.23
C LEU A 87 -6.06 -5.09 10.79
N ALA A 88 -5.73 -5.74 11.90
CA ALA A 88 -6.72 -6.55 12.63
C ALA A 88 -7.89 -5.66 13.13
N LYS A 89 -9.12 -6.12 12.93
CA LYS A 89 -10.38 -5.39 13.24
C LYS A 89 -10.49 -4.91 14.70
N ASP A 90 -9.76 -5.54 15.61
CA ASP A 90 -9.79 -5.21 17.04
C ASP A 90 -8.84 -4.07 17.42
N ARG A 91 -8.06 -3.55 16.47
CA ARG A 91 -7.32 -2.31 16.71
C ARG A 91 -8.24 -1.12 16.46
N PRO A 92 -8.35 -0.16 17.40
CA PRO A 92 -8.93 1.13 17.06
C PRO A 92 -8.15 1.72 15.87
N TYR A 93 -8.80 2.54 15.05
CA TYR A 93 -8.13 3.47 14.11
C TYR A 93 -7.22 4.37 14.93
N SER A 94 -6.08 3.86 15.35
CA SER A 94 -5.13 4.58 16.15
C SER A 94 -4.27 5.32 15.14
N SER A 95 -4.27 6.64 15.20
CA SER A 95 -3.33 7.48 14.47
C SER A 95 -1.93 6.97 14.76
N HIS A 96 -1.39 6.11 13.88
CA HIS A 96 -0.04 5.55 14.05
C HIS A 96 1.05 6.62 13.83
N SER A 97 0.68 7.91 13.77
CA SER A 97 1.63 9.03 13.76
C SER A 97 2.55 9.02 14.99
N LYS A 98 2.18 8.33 16.08
CA LYS A 98 2.99 8.25 17.31
C LYS A 98 3.80 6.97 17.52
N LEU A 99 3.77 6.00 16.60
CA LEU A 99 4.42 4.69 16.82
C LEU A 99 5.90 4.63 16.38
N TYR A 100 6.41 5.68 15.72
CA TYR A 100 7.81 5.76 15.32
C TYR A 100 8.40 7.09 15.80
N SER A 101 8.97 7.08 17.01
CA SER A 101 9.76 8.21 17.53
C SER A 101 11.14 8.19 16.87
N GLY A 102 11.33 8.99 15.84
CA GLY A 102 12.63 9.18 15.20
C GLY A 102 12.53 10.18 14.06
N THR A 103 13.38 11.21 14.08
CA THR A 103 13.56 12.11 12.93
C THR A 103 14.40 11.38 11.89
N VAL A 104 13.82 11.08 10.72
CA VAL A 104 14.60 10.65 9.55
C VAL A 104 15.09 11.89 8.80
N SER A 105 16.19 11.77 8.06
CA SER A 105 16.59 12.89 7.20
C SER A 105 15.55 13.11 6.10
N GLN A 106 15.44 14.33 5.59
CA GLN A 106 14.55 14.64 4.47
C GLN A 106 14.89 13.80 3.22
N GLU A 107 16.17 13.50 3.04
CA GLU A 107 16.67 12.65 1.96
C GLU A 107 16.19 11.20 2.13
N ASP A 108 16.33 10.62 3.33
CA ASP A 108 15.85 9.26 3.61
C ASP A 108 14.34 9.16 3.42
N TYR A 109 13.58 10.19 3.84
CA TYR A 109 12.14 10.25 3.63
C TYR A 109 11.78 10.26 2.14
N ALA A 110 12.43 11.12 1.35
CA ALA A 110 12.21 11.20 -0.09
C ALA A 110 12.55 9.89 -0.80
N ASN A 111 13.69 9.27 -0.45
CA ASN A 111 14.14 7.99 -0.99
C ASN A 111 13.15 6.86 -0.68
N GLN A 112 12.64 6.81 0.55
CA GLN A 112 11.64 5.82 0.94
C GLN A 112 10.31 6.01 0.20
N MET A 113 9.83 7.25 0.07
CA MET A 113 8.60 7.55 -0.67
C MET A 113 8.77 7.20 -2.17
N GLU A 114 9.96 7.41 -2.74
CA GLU A 114 10.26 6.99 -4.12
C GLU A 114 10.26 5.47 -4.27
N ALA A 115 10.87 4.76 -3.31
CA ALA A 115 10.84 3.30 -3.28
C ALA A 115 9.40 2.77 -3.19
N ALA A 116 8.59 3.31 -2.28
CA ALA A 116 7.17 2.96 -2.16
C ALA A 116 6.41 3.22 -3.46
N GLN A 117 6.59 4.40 -4.08
CA GLN A 117 5.95 4.75 -5.34
C GLN A 117 6.32 3.78 -6.47
N LYS A 118 7.60 3.40 -6.56
CA LYS A 118 8.12 2.48 -7.58
C LYS A 118 7.44 1.13 -7.48
N GLU A 119 7.37 0.55 -6.28
CA GLU A 119 6.73 -0.75 -6.06
C GLU A 119 5.23 -0.69 -6.41
N LEU A 120 4.53 0.36 -5.99
CA LEU A 120 3.10 0.54 -6.31
C LEU A 120 2.85 0.74 -7.81
N LYS A 121 3.74 1.45 -8.52
CA LYS A 121 3.66 1.58 -9.99
C LYS A 121 3.87 0.25 -10.70
N ILE A 122 4.74 -0.62 -10.19
CA ILE A 122 4.88 -1.99 -10.71
C ILE A 122 3.58 -2.76 -10.50
N ALA A 123 3.00 -2.71 -9.29
CA ALA A 123 1.73 -3.34 -8.99
C ALA A 123 0.61 -2.88 -9.95
N TRP A 124 0.50 -1.56 -10.15
CA TRP A 124 -0.47 -0.96 -11.07
C TRP A 124 -0.26 -1.41 -12.52
N SER A 125 0.98 -1.44 -13.02
CA SER A 125 1.28 -1.85 -14.41
C SER A 125 0.86 -3.29 -14.72
N ILE A 126 0.83 -4.16 -13.70
CA ILE A 126 0.33 -5.52 -13.83
C ILE A 126 -1.21 -5.52 -13.79
N LEU A 127 -1.82 -4.70 -12.93
CA LEU A 127 -3.27 -4.67 -12.74
C LEU A 127 -4.04 -3.94 -13.84
N GLU A 128 -3.48 -2.89 -14.44
CA GLU A 128 -4.26 -1.91 -15.22
C GLU A 128 -5.08 -2.57 -16.34
N ASN A 129 -4.53 -3.61 -16.96
CA ASN A 129 -5.15 -4.36 -18.05
C ASN A 129 -6.05 -5.53 -17.59
N GLU A 130 -6.06 -5.86 -16.30
CA GLU A 130 -6.85 -6.96 -15.74
C GLU A 130 -8.30 -6.53 -15.51
N SER A 131 -9.29 -7.21 -16.09
CA SER A 131 -10.70 -6.79 -16.03
C SER A 131 -11.36 -7.00 -14.67
N ASN A 132 -10.96 -8.05 -13.93
CA ASN A 132 -11.69 -8.51 -12.74
C ASN A 132 -11.07 -8.10 -11.41
N CYS A 133 -9.94 -7.37 -11.41
CA CYS A 133 -9.19 -7.03 -10.19
C CYS A 133 -9.55 -5.63 -9.65
N LEU A 134 -10.85 -5.30 -9.64
CA LEU A 134 -11.33 -3.94 -9.32
C LEU A 134 -10.89 -3.50 -7.91
N LYS A 135 -10.94 -4.41 -6.94
CA LYS A 135 -10.56 -4.12 -5.56
C LYS A 135 -9.06 -3.83 -5.46
N GLU A 136 -8.23 -4.67 -6.07
CA GLU A 136 -6.77 -4.53 -6.08
C GLU A 136 -6.35 -3.25 -6.80
N LYS A 137 -7.01 -2.91 -7.92
CA LYS A 137 -6.84 -1.64 -8.63
C LYS A 137 -7.13 -0.45 -7.72
N ALA A 138 -8.29 -0.46 -7.06
CA ALA A 138 -8.70 0.61 -6.18
C ALA A 138 -7.73 0.80 -5.01
N ASN A 139 -7.30 -0.29 -4.36
CA ASN A 139 -6.33 -0.23 -3.26
C ASN A 139 -4.97 0.34 -3.73
N THR A 140 -4.49 -0.12 -4.88
CA THR A 140 -3.20 0.32 -5.43
C THR A 140 -3.24 1.81 -5.76
N LEU A 141 -4.36 2.29 -6.32
CA LEU A 141 -4.56 3.71 -6.58
C LEU A 141 -4.66 4.53 -5.30
N CYS A 142 -5.33 4.04 -4.25
CA CYS A 142 -5.33 4.72 -2.94
C CYS A 142 -3.92 4.90 -2.39
N ALA A 143 -3.11 3.83 -2.41
CA ALA A 143 -1.72 3.87 -1.98
C ALA A 143 -0.88 4.85 -2.82
N LEU A 144 -1.06 4.86 -4.14
CA LEU A 144 -0.39 5.80 -5.05
C LEU A 144 -0.80 7.25 -4.77
N GLY A 145 -2.08 7.50 -4.50
CA GLY A 145 -2.60 8.81 -4.10
C GLY A 145 -1.98 9.30 -2.80
N GLU A 146 -1.83 8.42 -1.82
CA GLU A 146 -1.21 8.77 -0.54
C GLU A 146 0.28 9.08 -0.70
N VAL A 147 1.01 8.28 -1.47
CA VAL A 147 2.42 8.56 -1.79
C VAL A 147 2.56 9.89 -2.53
N ALA A 148 1.69 10.17 -3.51
CA ALA A 148 1.71 11.43 -4.26
C ALA A 148 1.45 12.63 -3.34
N LEU A 149 0.46 12.52 -2.44
CA LEU A 149 0.16 13.55 -1.43
C LEU A 149 1.37 13.80 -0.51
N ARG A 150 1.95 12.73 0.04
CA ARG A 150 3.12 12.81 0.95
C ARG A 150 4.38 13.35 0.29
N ARG A 151 4.51 13.19 -1.03
CA ARG A 151 5.61 13.72 -1.85
C ARG A 151 5.35 15.16 -2.33
N GLY A 152 4.15 15.70 -2.11
CA GLY A 152 3.75 17.00 -2.66
C GLY A 152 3.68 17.00 -4.19
N GLU A 153 3.36 15.86 -4.82
CA GLU A 153 3.19 15.79 -6.26
C GLU A 153 1.96 16.59 -6.71
N PRO A 154 1.97 17.18 -7.91
CA PRO A 154 0.80 17.88 -8.42
C PRO A 154 -0.32 16.88 -8.75
N ASN A 155 -1.54 17.29 -8.44
CA ASN A 155 -2.79 16.58 -8.72
C ASN A 155 -2.85 15.15 -8.14
N PRO A 156 -2.60 14.92 -6.83
CA PRO A 156 -2.69 13.60 -6.22
C PRO A 156 -4.14 13.05 -6.21
N GLU A 157 -5.15 13.94 -6.25
CA GLU A 157 -6.57 13.61 -6.28
C GLU A 157 -6.99 12.72 -7.45
N ARG A 158 -6.24 12.76 -8.57
CA ARG A 158 -6.48 11.91 -9.74
C ARG A 158 -6.52 10.42 -9.38
N TYR A 159 -5.69 10.00 -8.42
CA TYR A 159 -5.61 8.61 -8.00
C TYR A 159 -6.85 8.21 -7.21
N TYR A 160 -7.31 9.05 -6.29
CA TYR A 160 -8.52 8.79 -5.50
C TYR A 160 -9.80 8.83 -6.34
N ILE A 161 -9.88 9.72 -7.34
CA ILE A 161 -10.99 9.75 -8.31
C ILE A 161 -11.05 8.43 -9.08
N GLN A 162 -9.91 7.95 -9.59
CA GLN A 162 -9.84 6.66 -10.27
C GLN A 162 -10.14 5.49 -9.33
N ALA A 163 -9.67 5.53 -8.08
CA ALA A 163 -9.96 4.48 -7.10
C ALA A 163 -11.46 4.41 -6.77
N SER A 164 -12.12 5.57 -6.71
CA SER A 164 -13.55 5.67 -6.42
C SER A 164 -14.40 5.00 -7.49
N SER A 165 -14.09 5.17 -8.78
CA SER A 165 -14.85 4.52 -9.86
C SER A 165 -14.78 2.98 -9.80
N PHE A 166 -13.65 2.43 -9.34
CA PHE A 166 -13.53 0.99 -9.09
C PHE A 166 -14.34 0.55 -7.85
N PHE A 167 -14.33 1.33 -6.77
CA PHE A 167 -15.13 1.01 -5.58
C PHE A 167 -16.64 1.13 -5.81
N GLU A 168 -17.08 2.07 -6.66
CA GLU A 168 -18.49 2.20 -7.06
C GLU A 168 -18.99 0.96 -7.82
N SER A 169 -18.09 0.29 -8.54
CA SER A 169 -18.38 -0.94 -9.27
C SER A 169 -18.39 -2.20 -8.38
N LEU A 170 -18.04 -2.07 -7.09
CA LEU A 170 -17.97 -3.18 -6.12
C LEU A 170 -19.16 -3.14 -5.15
N GLU A 171 -19.72 -4.32 -4.85
CA GLU A 171 -20.74 -4.46 -3.82
C GLU A 171 -20.12 -4.58 -2.42
N GLY A 172 -20.67 -3.87 -1.44
CA GLY A 172 -20.33 -4.04 -0.03
C GLY A 172 -20.14 -2.73 0.72
N GLU A 173 -20.55 -2.73 2.00
CA GLU A 173 -20.52 -1.52 2.84
C GLU A 173 -19.10 -0.98 3.05
N ILE A 174 -18.11 -1.87 3.10
CA ILE A 174 -16.71 -1.48 3.22
C ILE A 174 -16.24 -0.62 2.03
N HIS A 175 -16.74 -0.87 0.81
CA HIS A 175 -16.35 -0.09 -0.37
C HIS A 175 -16.99 1.30 -0.35
N LYS A 176 -18.26 1.39 0.07
CA LYS A 176 -18.93 2.68 0.29
C LYS A 176 -18.22 3.51 1.34
N GLN A 177 -17.84 2.91 2.47
CA GLN A 177 -17.05 3.58 3.51
C GLN A 177 -15.71 4.08 2.98
N ARG A 178 -15.02 3.31 2.12
CA ARG A 178 -13.77 3.77 1.50
C ARG A 178 -13.95 4.99 0.62
N ILE A 179 -15.01 5.04 -0.18
CA ILE A 179 -15.34 6.23 -0.98
C ILE A 179 -15.58 7.43 -0.04
N VAL A 180 -16.31 7.23 1.06
CA VAL A 180 -16.52 8.28 2.09
C VAL A 180 -15.21 8.81 2.66
N HIS A 181 -14.26 7.93 2.97
CA HIS A 181 -12.95 8.32 3.49
C HIS A 181 -12.07 9.07 2.48
N MET A 182 -12.33 8.93 1.17
CA MET A 182 -11.60 9.66 0.13
C MET A 182 -12.10 11.09 -0.09
N TYR A 183 -13.39 11.38 0.14
CA TYR A 183 -13.94 12.71 -0.13
C TYR A 183 -13.21 13.85 0.60
N PRO A 184 -12.82 13.72 1.89
CA PRO A 184 -12.02 14.74 2.55
C PRO A 184 -10.68 15.02 1.83
N LEU A 185 -10.04 14.01 1.24
CA LEU A 185 -8.79 14.16 0.48
C LEU A 185 -9.00 14.94 -0.81
N LEU A 186 -10.12 14.67 -1.49
CA LEU A 186 -10.50 15.39 -2.71
C LEU A 186 -10.77 16.86 -2.41
N VAL A 187 -11.47 17.17 -1.31
CA VAL A 187 -11.79 18.55 -0.93
C VAL A 187 -10.54 19.30 -0.46
N TRP A 188 -9.65 18.66 0.29
CA TRP A 188 -8.43 19.30 0.79
C TRP A 188 -7.47 19.67 -0.34
N CYS A 189 -7.34 18.83 -1.37
CA CYS A 189 -6.55 19.12 -2.57
C CYS A 189 -7.12 20.27 -3.43
N TRP A 190 -8.40 20.62 -3.28
CA TRP A 190 -9.03 21.73 -4.03
C TRP A 190 -8.91 23.09 -3.35
N ILE A 191 -8.60 23.10 -2.05
CA ILE A 191 -8.54 24.33 -1.23
C ILE A 191 -7.08 24.73 -0.94
N SER A 192 -6.11 23.84 -1.19
CA SER A 192 -4.66 24.05 -1.01
C SER A 192 -4.00 24.52 -2.32
#